data_AF-A0A9D1RDT4-F1
#
_entry.id   AF-A0A9D1RDT4-F1
#
_cell.length_a   1.000
_cell.length_b   1.000
_cell.length_c   1.000
_cell.angle_alpha   90.00
_cell.angle_beta   90.00
_cell.angle_gamma   90.00
#
_symmetry.space_group_name_H-M   'P 1'
#
loop_
_entity.id
_entity.type
_entity.pdbx_description
1 polymer ?
#
loop_
_entity_poly.entity_id
_entity_poly.type
_entity_poly.pdbx_seq_one_letter_code
_entity_poly.pdbx_strand_id
1 'polypeptide(L)'
;MIKKFSAVFLCICLVAGIFAACSTEDQTAETAGGLEDSVAEYGFEVDEDGNTVAVVYEDGKAYVLDAQGNKTDQVIKDPQNMPNDQNESDEGNNEETEPGTSPERVTDREDVSNNTGGGSAGTTNSELTTLPMDEDSVPSTSDSGKNVTFNDNDVKVITNMLEVPYLYAASYENSQNVPIEIATHVACWMLQRENLDTNNFASGTVVIDLFNYFARTVVSFKTKCNEYTADSIDNAAPIQYNSSNDTFTVTGSTYEQRTHTVNITQIQDLGNNNYYKIIADVEAVNGSGCNKSTVIAVVQKNKLDTSLGFSIKALKWS
;
A
#
# COMPACT_ATOMS: atom_id res chain seq x y z
N MET A 1 2.61 -28.49 17.57
CA MET A 1 3.38 -27.39 18.20
C MET A 1 2.76 -26.10 17.72
N ILE A 2 2.19 -25.33 18.64
CA ILE A 2 1.49 -24.09 18.35
C ILE A 2 2.56 -23.02 18.12
N LYS A 3 2.74 -22.59 16.87
CA LYS A 3 3.60 -21.45 16.53
C LYS A 3 2.87 -20.18 16.98
N LYS A 4 3.49 -19.41 17.87
CA LYS A 4 2.97 -18.11 18.30
C LYS A 4 3.45 -17.11 17.25
N PHE A 5 2.52 -16.54 16.48
CA PHE A 5 2.82 -15.45 15.55
C PHE A 5 2.90 -14.15 16.36
N SER A 6 4.10 -13.66 16.60
CA SER A 6 4.31 -12.32 17.19
C SER A 6 4.62 -11.36 16.04
N ALA A 7 3.62 -10.62 15.57
CA ALA A 7 3.80 -9.62 14.52
C ALA A 7 4.45 -8.37 15.14
N VAL A 8 5.68 -8.03 14.72
CA VAL A 8 6.33 -6.77 15.08
C VAL A 8 6.03 -5.75 13.98
N PHE A 9 5.16 -4.78 14.25
CA PHE A 9 4.98 -3.57 13.42
C PHE A 9 5.91 -2.50 13.96
N LEU A 10 6.84 -2.04 13.13
CA LEU A 10 7.74 -0.96 13.50
C LEU A 10 7.14 0.39 13.10
N CYS A 11 6.98 1.27 14.08
CA CYS A 11 6.61 2.66 13.86
C CYS A 11 7.86 3.47 13.46
N ILE A 12 7.97 3.88 12.19
CA ILE A 12 8.87 4.97 11.81
C ILE A 12 8.15 6.27 12.14
N CYS A 13 8.52 6.87 13.28
CA CYS A 13 8.04 8.19 13.67
C CYS A 13 8.69 9.26 12.76
N LEU A 14 8.03 9.62 11.66
CA LEU A 14 8.36 10.84 10.91
C LEU A 14 8.02 12.05 11.77
N VAL A 15 9.06 12.67 12.33
CA VAL A 15 8.95 13.94 13.06
C VAL A 15 8.56 15.03 12.06
N ALA A 16 7.28 15.40 12.05
CA ALA A 16 6.79 16.57 11.34
C ALA A 16 7.37 17.85 11.98
N GLY A 17 8.49 18.32 11.43
CA GLY A 17 9.05 19.63 11.74
C GLY A 17 8.12 20.74 11.26
N ILE A 18 7.59 21.51 12.22
CA ILE A 18 6.76 22.69 11.98
C ILE A 18 7.63 23.74 11.27
N PHE A 19 7.39 23.99 9.98
CA PHE A 19 7.95 25.16 9.30
C PHE A 19 7.20 26.42 9.77
N ALA A 20 7.80 27.11 10.75
CA ALA A 20 7.45 28.49 11.06
C ALA A 20 8.09 29.41 10.01
N ALA A 21 7.23 30.06 9.22
CA ALA A 21 7.63 31.08 8.27
C ALA A 21 8.19 32.32 8.98
N CYS A 22 9.40 32.75 8.62
CA CYS A 22 9.86 34.12 8.77
C CYS A 22 10.51 34.58 7.46
N SER A 23 9.88 35.55 6.83
CA SER A 23 10.36 36.35 5.70
C SER A 23 11.55 37.24 6.11
N THR A 24 12.57 37.40 5.25
CA THR A 24 12.98 38.65 4.56
C THR A 24 14.18 38.35 3.63
N GLU A 25 14.16 38.99 2.44
CA GLU A 25 15.12 39.12 1.31
C GLU A 25 16.63 39.07 1.71
N ASP A 26 17.61 38.49 0.97
CA ASP A 26 17.92 38.59 -0.46
C ASP A 26 18.90 37.46 -0.93
N GLN A 27 18.72 36.98 -2.17
CA GLN A 27 19.63 36.26 -3.09
C GLN A 27 20.82 35.42 -2.58
N THR A 28 20.68 34.08 -2.63
CA THR A 28 21.37 33.19 -3.59
C THR A 28 20.56 31.91 -3.69
N ALA A 29 20.26 31.43 -4.89
CA ALA A 29 19.61 30.13 -5.09
C ALA A 29 20.59 29.03 -4.70
N GLU A 30 20.65 28.69 -3.42
CA GLU A 30 21.23 27.45 -2.98
C GLU A 30 20.24 26.33 -3.30
N THR A 31 20.69 25.44 -4.18
CA THR A 31 20.18 24.09 -4.40
C THR A 31 19.64 23.56 -3.09
N ALA A 32 18.32 23.31 -3.03
CA ALA A 32 17.73 22.59 -1.92
C ALA A 32 18.51 21.29 -1.78
N GLY A 33 19.30 21.20 -0.71
CA GLY A 33 20.18 20.07 -0.43
C GLY A 33 19.38 18.79 -0.55
N GLY A 34 19.70 18.03 -1.60
CA GLY A 34 19.20 16.68 -1.80
C GLY A 34 19.52 15.85 -0.57
N LEU A 35 18.64 14.90 -0.27
CA LEU A 35 18.94 13.80 0.62
C LEU A 35 19.96 12.88 -0.06
N GLU A 36 21.21 13.32 -0.15
CA GLU A 36 22.35 12.46 -0.42
C GLU A 36 23.18 12.37 0.87
N ASP A 37 22.98 11.26 1.60
CA ASP A 37 24.06 10.38 2.04
C ASP A 37 23.48 9.29 2.98
N SER A 38 23.51 8.05 2.48
CA SER A 38 23.02 6.80 3.10
C SER A 38 21.60 6.86 3.70
N VAL A 39 20.58 6.74 2.86
CA VAL A 39 19.23 6.38 3.34
C VAL A 39 19.28 4.91 3.74
N ALA A 40 19.43 4.62 5.02
CA ALA A 40 19.28 3.27 5.53
C ALA A 40 17.89 2.76 5.12
N GLU A 41 17.83 1.65 4.37
CA GLU A 41 16.58 1.14 3.83
C GLU A 41 15.92 0.25 4.89
N TYR A 42 14.67 0.57 5.25
CA TYR A 42 13.93 -0.18 6.26
C TYR A 42 13.05 -1.23 5.59
N GLY A 43 12.93 -2.40 6.20
CA GLY A 43 12.07 -3.47 5.71
C GLY A 43 11.59 -4.40 6.80
N PHE A 44 11.04 -5.53 6.37
CA PHE A 44 10.61 -6.60 7.27
C PHE A 44 11.15 -7.92 6.75
N GLU A 45 11.55 -8.77 7.68
CA GLU A 45 12.08 -10.11 7.41
C GLU A 45 11.46 -11.13 8.36
N VAL A 46 11.66 -12.41 8.05
CA VAL A 46 11.24 -13.50 8.92
C VAL A 46 12.45 -14.00 9.70
N ASP A 47 12.38 -13.99 11.03
CA ASP A 47 13.43 -14.49 11.91
C ASP A 47 13.51 -16.03 11.92
N GLU A 48 14.50 -16.59 12.62
CA GLU A 48 14.68 -18.05 12.74
C GLU A 48 13.50 -18.76 13.43
N ASP A 49 12.73 -18.02 14.24
CA ASP A 49 11.55 -18.52 14.95
C ASP A 49 10.28 -18.44 14.09
N GLY A 50 10.36 -17.80 12.92
CA GLY A 50 9.25 -17.62 11.98
C GLY A 50 8.40 -16.38 12.25
N ASN A 51 8.87 -15.42 13.03
CA ASN A 51 8.19 -14.15 13.28
C ASN A 51 8.61 -13.10 12.24
N THR A 52 7.66 -12.26 11.84
CA THR A 52 7.96 -11.05 11.07
C THR A 52 8.56 -10.01 12.00
N VAL A 53 9.80 -9.60 11.70
CA VAL A 53 10.55 -8.59 12.42
C VAL A 53 10.91 -7.44 11.49
N ALA A 54 10.96 -6.22 12.01
CA ALA A 54 11.44 -5.10 11.23
C ALA A 54 12.96 -5.08 11.21
N VAL A 55 13.51 -4.70 10.07
CA VAL A 55 14.95 -4.65 9.84
C VAL A 55 15.37 -3.34 9.21
N VAL A 56 16.62 -2.97 9.42
CA VAL A 56 17.33 -1.99 8.61
C VAL A 56 18.36 -2.73 7.77
N TYR A 57 18.37 -2.46 6.46
CA TYR A 57 19.33 -2.99 5.52
C TYR A 57 20.52 -2.05 5.45
N GLU A 58 21.66 -2.54 5.92
CA GLU A 58 22.93 -1.84 5.88
C GLU A 58 24.04 -2.86 5.59
N ASP A 59 25.02 -2.49 4.77
CA ASP A 59 26.20 -3.32 4.47
C ASP A 59 25.85 -4.75 4.00
N GLY A 60 24.85 -4.90 3.13
CA GLY A 60 24.38 -6.21 2.64
C GLY A 60 23.83 -7.13 3.75
N LYS A 61 23.37 -6.57 4.87
CA LYS A 61 22.81 -7.30 6.02
C LYS A 61 21.50 -6.67 6.47
N ALA A 62 20.59 -7.51 6.96
CA ALA A 62 19.32 -7.08 7.53
C ALA A 62 19.41 -7.14 9.05
N TYR A 63 19.58 -5.99 9.70
CA TYR A 63 19.68 -5.88 11.16
C TYR A 63 18.29 -5.69 11.77
N VAL A 64 17.92 -6.52 12.74
CA VAL A 64 16.64 -6.41 13.43
C VAL A 64 16.57 -5.11 14.23
N LEU A 65 15.43 -4.44 14.18
CA LEU A 65 15.13 -3.24 14.93
C LEU A 65 14.36 -3.59 16.21
N ASP A 66 14.67 -2.90 17.30
CA ASP A 66 13.91 -3.02 18.53
C ASP A 66 12.54 -2.31 18.43
N ALA A 67 11.70 -2.47 19.45
CA ALA A 67 10.37 -1.86 19.49
C ALA A 67 10.38 -0.31 19.51
N GLN A 68 11.55 0.31 19.70
CA GLN A 68 11.74 1.76 19.68
C GLN A 68 12.35 2.25 18.36
N GLY A 69 12.63 1.36 17.39
CA GLY A 69 13.24 1.72 16.11
C GLY A 69 14.76 1.69 16.08
N ASN A 70 15.43 1.24 17.15
CA ASN A 70 16.89 1.22 17.19
C ASN A 70 17.44 -0.09 16.61
N LYS A 71 18.56 0.02 15.89
CA LYS A 71 19.31 -1.13 15.36
C LYS A 71 19.85 -2.01 16.47
N THR A 72 19.55 -3.30 16.39
CA THR A 72 20.12 -4.34 17.25
C THR A 72 21.29 -5.06 16.56
N ASP A 73 22.04 -5.85 17.30
CA ASP A 73 23.11 -6.71 16.75
C ASP A 73 22.58 -8.01 16.11
N GLN A 74 21.26 -8.23 16.10
CA GLN A 74 20.67 -9.41 15.48
C GLN A 74 20.57 -9.22 13.96
N VAL A 75 21.01 -10.21 13.20
CA VAL A 75 21.02 -10.18 11.73
C VAL A 75 20.24 -11.37 11.18
N ILE A 76 19.42 -11.13 10.17
CA ILE A 76 18.72 -12.19 9.41
C ILE A 76 19.72 -12.86 8.47
N LYS A 77 19.83 -14.19 8.57
CA LYS A 77 20.82 -14.98 7.80
C LYS A 77 20.51 -15.05 6.31
N ASP A 78 19.24 -15.24 5.96
CA ASP A 78 18.75 -15.38 4.59
C ASP A 78 17.61 -14.39 4.32
N PRO A 79 17.90 -13.09 4.31
CA PRO A 79 16.89 -12.05 4.14
C PRO A 79 16.25 -12.18 2.76
N GLN A 80 14.92 -12.34 2.73
CA GLN A 80 14.15 -12.55 1.50
C GLN A 80 13.86 -11.24 0.76
N ASN A 81 14.12 -10.13 1.44
CA ASN A 81 13.67 -8.80 1.08
C ASN A 81 14.81 -7.79 1.10
N MET A 82 16.05 -8.28 1.12
CA MET A 82 17.25 -7.49 1.01
C MET A 82 17.26 -6.68 -0.29
N PRO A 83 17.48 -5.36 -0.22
CA PRO A 83 17.84 -4.54 -1.36
C PRO A 83 19.02 -5.16 -2.09
N ASN A 84 18.94 -5.25 -3.42
CA ASN A 84 20.08 -5.68 -4.20
C ASN A 84 21.18 -4.62 -4.05
N ASP A 85 22.30 -4.98 -3.42
CA ASP A 85 23.55 -4.18 -3.39
C ASP A 85 24.24 -4.17 -4.77
N GLN A 86 23.48 -4.04 -5.86
CA GLN A 86 24.04 -3.76 -7.17
C GLN A 86 24.38 -2.28 -7.27
N ASN A 87 25.42 -1.91 -6.53
CA ASN A 87 26.41 -0.91 -6.95
C ASN A 87 27.40 -1.53 -7.96
N GLU A 88 26.98 -2.53 -8.72
CA GLU A 88 27.56 -2.76 -10.04
C GLU A 88 26.78 -1.84 -10.96
N SER A 89 27.45 -0.77 -11.40
CA SER A 89 27.08 -0.04 -12.60
C SER A 89 26.95 -1.05 -13.73
N ASP A 90 25.76 -1.58 -13.94
CA ASP A 90 25.43 -2.33 -15.12
C ASP A 90 25.56 -1.30 -16.25
N GLU A 91 26.64 -1.38 -17.03
CA GLU A 91 26.80 -0.66 -18.31
C GLU A 91 25.80 -1.21 -19.36
N GLY A 92 24.61 -1.60 -18.92
CA GLY A 92 23.42 -1.74 -19.73
C GLY A 92 22.89 -0.35 -20.01
N ASN A 93 22.79 -0.03 -21.29
CA ASN A 93 22.37 1.24 -21.88
C ASN A 93 21.01 1.73 -21.35
N ASN A 94 20.95 2.23 -20.12
CA ASN A 94 19.79 2.86 -19.50
C ASN A 94 19.98 4.36 -19.66
N GLU A 95 19.38 4.91 -20.71
CA GLU A 95 19.25 6.34 -20.90
C GLU A 95 18.58 6.94 -19.65
N GLU A 96 19.22 7.94 -19.03
CA GLU A 96 18.54 8.90 -18.14
C GLU A 96 17.35 9.45 -18.92
N THR A 97 16.19 8.86 -18.70
CA THR A 97 14.97 9.24 -19.38
C THR A 97 14.41 10.40 -18.58
N GLU A 98 14.51 11.61 -19.14
CA GLU A 98 13.81 12.78 -18.61
C GLU A 98 12.34 12.42 -18.33
N PRO A 99 11.74 12.91 -17.23
CA PRO A 99 10.35 12.64 -16.90
C PRO A 99 9.44 12.94 -18.11
N GLY A 100 8.68 11.93 -18.51
CA GLY A 100 7.69 12.06 -19.58
C GLY A 100 6.42 12.75 -19.08
N THR A 101 5.53 13.07 -20.01
CA THR A 101 4.19 13.58 -19.69
C THR A 101 3.37 12.53 -18.94
N SER A 102 2.44 12.98 -18.09
CA SER A 102 1.57 12.07 -17.36
C SER A 102 0.74 11.18 -18.30
N PRO A 103 0.55 9.88 -17.97
CA PRO A 103 -0.35 9.01 -18.71
C PRO A 103 -1.79 9.53 -18.70
N GLU A 104 -2.56 9.17 -19.73
CA GLU A 104 -3.99 9.49 -19.76
C GLU A 104 -4.73 8.83 -18.59
N ARG A 105 -5.51 9.63 -17.85
CA ARG A 105 -6.21 9.21 -16.64
C ARG A 105 -7.48 8.44 -16.97
N VAL A 106 -7.77 7.43 -16.17
CA VAL A 106 -9.01 6.65 -16.16
C VAL A 106 -9.88 7.13 -15.02
N THR A 107 -11.10 7.56 -15.33
CA THR A 107 -12.01 8.07 -14.29
C THR A 107 -12.50 6.96 -13.37
N ASP A 108 -12.48 7.26 -12.07
CA ASP A 108 -13.25 6.51 -11.08
C ASP A 108 -14.72 6.44 -11.48
N ARG A 109 -15.42 5.43 -10.96
CA ARG A 109 -16.83 5.21 -11.25
C ARG A 109 -17.63 6.38 -10.66
N GLU A 110 -18.75 6.70 -11.31
CA GLU A 110 -19.75 7.60 -10.72
C GLU A 110 -20.29 7.04 -9.40
N ASP A 111 -20.98 7.90 -8.64
CA ASP A 111 -21.52 7.55 -7.34
C ASP A 111 -22.38 6.29 -7.40
N VAL A 112 -22.14 5.39 -6.44
CA VAL A 112 -22.86 4.12 -6.31
C VAL A 112 -23.90 4.20 -5.21
N SER A 113 -25.06 3.59 -5.46
CA SER A 113 -26.12 3.49 -4.46
C SER A 113 -25.66 2.63 -3.28
N ASN A 114 -25.91 3.11 -2.07
CA ASN A 114 -25.67 2.35 -0.86
C ASN A 114 -26.73 1.25 -0.68
N ASN A 115 -26.31 0.00 -0.88
CA ASN A 115 -27.19 -1.17 -0.83
C ASN A 115 -27.10 -1.97 0.47
N THR A 116 -26.46 -1.43 1.51
CA THR A 116 -26.15 -2.12 2.78
C THR A 116 -27.33 -2.27 3.74
N GLY A 117 -28.56 -2.23 3.22
CA GLY A 117 -29.81 -2.00 3.96
C GLY A 117 -29.96 -2.74 5.29
N GLY A 118 -30.61 -2.08 6.27
CA GLY A 118 -31.07 -2.73 7.50
C GLY A 118 -30.06 -2.75 8.67
N GLY A 119 -28.99 -1.95 8.63
CA GLY A 119 -28.05 -1.75 9.75
C GLY A 119 -28.32 -0.47 10.55
N SER A 120 -27.87 -0.43 11.81
CA SER A 120 -27.79 0.85 12.53
C SER A 120 -26.76 1.76 11.86
N ALA A 121 -26.87 3.09 12.03
CA ALA A 121 -25.84 4.01 11.57
C ALA A 121 -24.48 3.54 12.11
N GLY A 122 -23.50 3.36 11.23
CA GLY A 122 -22.17 2.90 11.61
C GLY A 122 -21.59 3.80 12.67
N THR A 123 -21.19 3.20 13.80
CA THR A 123 -20.48 3.92 14.85
C THR A 123 -19.02 4.00 14.43
N THR A 124 -18.68 5.03 13.66
CA THR A 124 -17.27 5.45 13.59
C THR A 124 -17.03 6.23 14.86
N ASN A 125 -16.19 5.72 15.78
CA ASN A 125 -15.84 6.53 16.94
C ASN A 125 -15.30 7.87 16.43
N SER A 126 -15.79 8.98 16.99
CA SER A 126 -15.38 10.33 16.58
C SER A 126 -13.89 10.56 16.77
N GLU A 127 -13.30 9.81 17.71
CA GLU A 127 -11.87 9.58 17.78
C GLU A 127 -11.56 8.34 16.95
N LEU A 128 -10.94 8.54 15.78
CA LEU A 128 -10.24 7.46 15.10
C LEU A 128 -9.17 6.99 16.09
N THR A 129 -9.44 5.86 16.73
CA THR A 129 -8.64 5.36 17.83
C THR A 129 -7.23 5.06 17.32
N THR A 130 -6.24 5.35 18.15
CA THR A 130 -4.87 4.84 17.98
C THR A 130 -4.67 3.95 19.19
N LEU A 131 -5.23 2.74 19.11
CA LEU A 131 -4.92 1.75 20.14
C LEU A 131 -3.41 1.50 20.12
N PRO A 132 -2.76 1.36 21.29
CA PRO A 132 -1.42 0.83 21.37
C PRO A 132 -1.30 -0.44 20.54
N MET A 133 -0.15 -0.64 19.89
CA MET A 133 0.04 -1.73 18.93
C MET A 133 -0.20 -3.12 19.55
N ASP A 134 0.14 -3.29 20.82
CA ASP A 134 -0.09 -4.51 21.60
C ASP A 134 -1.56 -4.76 21.95
N GLU A 135 -2.41 -3.72 21.84
CA GLU A 135 -3.85 -3.79 22.04
C GLU A 135 -4.62 -3.89 20.71
N ASP A 136 -3.98 -3.58 19.57
CA ASP A 136 -4.61 -3.62 18.25
C ASP A 136 -4.62 -5.03 17.64
N SER A 137 -5.76 -5.71 17.74
CA SER A 137 -6.01 -6.98 17.05
C SER A 137 -6.69 -6.75 15.69
N VAL A 138 -5.93 -6.88 14.60
CA VAL A 138 -6.46 -6.82 13.23
C VAL A 138 -7.34 -8.04 12.94
N PRO A 139 -8.64 -7.89 12.58
CA PRO A 139 -9.52 -9.01 12.26
C PRO A 139 -9.18 -9.72 10.95
N SER A 140 -9.57 -10.99 10.83
CA SER A 140 -9.51 -11.81 9.60
C SER A 140 -10.78 -11.68 8.75
N THR A 141 -10.73 -12.11 7.48
CA THR A 141 -11.94 -12.12 6.63
C THR A 141 -13.03 -13.10 7.12
N SER A 142 -12.66 -14.05 7.99
CA SER A 142 -13.58 -15.03 8.58
C SER A 142 -14.36 -14.51 9.78
N ASP A 143 -13.88 -13.43 10.41
CA ASP A 143 -14.54 -12.82 11.56
C ASP A 143 -15.90 -12.23 11.17
N SER A 144 -16.78 -12.10 12.16
CA SER A 144 -18.15 -11.63 11.97
C SER A 144 -18.48 -10.55 12.98
N GLY A 145 -19.21 -9.55 12.52
CA GLY A 145 -19.55 -8.36 13.28
C GLY A 145 -21.04 -8.05 13.28
N LYS A 146 -21.38 -6.86 13.78
CA LYS A 146 -22.76 -6.35 13.77
C LYS A 146 -23.00 -5.57 12.48
N ASN A 147 -24.14 -5.79 11.83
CA ASN A 147 -24.48 -5.03 10.61
C ASN A 147 -24.61 -3.53 10.90
N VAL A 148 -23.96 -2.74 10.06
CA VAL A 148 -23.99 -1.27 10.12
C VAL A 148 -24.16 -0.68 8.73
N THR A 149 -24.58 0.58 8.69
CA THR A 149 -24.77 1.34 7.45
C THR A 149 -23.78 2.50 7.41
N PHE A 150 -23.02 2.62 6.32
CA PHE A 150 -22.14 3.76 6.06
C PHE A 150 -22.86 4.88 5.33
N ASN A 151 -22.27 6.08 5.30
CA ASN A 151 -22.75 7.14 4.41
C ASN A 151 -22.28 6.88 2.97
N ASP A 152 -22.90 7.56 2.00
CA ASP A 152 -22.65 7.33 0.58
C ASP A 152 -21.21 7.65 0.17
N ASN A 153 -20.56 8.63 0.81
CA ASN A 153 -19.17 8.97 0.55
C ASN A 153 -18.22 7.85 0.97
N ASP A 154 -18.41 7.29 2.17
CA ASP A 154 -17.61 6.17 2.67
C ASP A 154 -17.81 4.93 1.78
N VAL A 155 -19.05 4.65 1.36
CA VAL A 155 -19.36 3.56 0.41
C VAL A 155 -18.65 3.77 -0.93
N LYS A 156 -18.68 4.99 -1.46
CA LYS A 156 -18.00 5.35 -2.71
C LYS A 156 -16.49 5.13 -2.60
N VAL A 157 -15.86 5.61 -1.53
CA VAL A 157 -14.41 5.45 -1.36
C VAL A 157 -14.02 3.97 -1.28
N ILE A 158 -14.71 3.18 -0.45
CA ILE A 158 -14.42 1.75 -0.33
C ILE A 158 -14.65 1.03 -1.66
N THR A 159 -15.70 1.39 -2.41
CA THR A 159 -15.96 0.85 -3.74
C THR A 159 -14.79 1.14 -4.67
N ASN A 160 -14.32 2.38 -4.75
CA ASN A 160 -13.20 2.74 -5.62
C ASN A 160 -11.91 2.03 -5.22
N MET A 161 -11.64 1.89 -3.92
CA MET A 161 -10.49 1.11 -3.43
C MET A 161 -10.60 -0.35 -3.84
N LEU A 162 -11.80 -0.96 -3.75
CA LEU A 162 -12.00 -2.36 -4.14
C LEU A 162 -12.05 -2.58 -5.65
N GLU A 163 -12.32 -1.55 -6.46
CA GLU A 163 -12.34 -1.59 -7.93
C GLU A 163 -10.98 -1.29 -8.58
N VAL A 164 -9.89 -1.21 -7.80
CA VAL A 164 -8.53 -1.10 -8.34
C VAL A 164 -8.31 -2.22 -9.38
N PRO A 165 -7.86 -1.90 -10.61
CA PRO A 165 -7.65 -2.91 -11.65
C PRO A 165 -6.82 -4.09 -11.14
N TYR A 166 -7.24 -5.31 -11.46
CA TYR A 166 -6.55 -6.55 -11.09
C TYR A 166 -6.30 -6.78 -9.59
N LEU A 167 -6.92 -5.99 -8.68
CA LEU A 167 -6.87 -6.24 -7.23
C LEU A 167 -7.38 -7.65 -6.87
N TYR A 168 -8.23 -8.23 -7.72
CA TYR A 168 -8.75 -9.59 -7.59
C TYR A 168 -7.77 -10.72 -7.91
N ALA A 169 -6.57 -10.41 -8.41
CA ALA A 169 -5.56 -11.39 -8.78
C ALA A 169 -5.08 -12.20 -7.56
N ALA A 170 -5.00 -11.58 -6.40
CA ALA A 170 -4.58 -12.23 -5.15
C ALA A 170 -5.50 -11.94 -3.97
N SER A 171 -5.54 -12.87 -3.02
CA SER A 171 -6.14 -12.72 -1.70
C SER A 171 -5.05 -12.75 -0.63
N TYR A 172 -5.27 -12.05 0.47
CA TYR A 172 -4.38 -12.08 1.63
C TYR A 172 -5.16 -11.84 2.93
N GLU A 173 -4.71 -12.48 4.00
CA GLU A 173 -5.28 -12.33 5.34
C GLU A 173 -4.47 -11.34 6.20
N ASN A 174 -5.07 -10.97 7.33
CA ASN A 174 -4.51 -10.03 8.30
C ASN A 174 -3.07 -10.34 8.73
N SER A 175 -2.71 -11.62 8.85
CA SER A 175 -1.37 -12.09 9.26
C SER A 175 -0.40 -12.31 8.08
N GLN A 176 -0.81 -12.03 6.85
CA GLN A 176 0.00 -12.26 5.65
C GLN A 176 0.57 -10.95 5.10
N ASN A 177 1.68 -11.05 4.38
CA ASN A 177 2.20 -9.92 3.61
C ASN A 177 1.26 -9.61 2.44
N VAL A 178 1.22 -8.34 2.05
CA VAL A 178 0.52 -7.92 0.83
C VAL A 178 1.23 -8.55 -0.37
N PRO A 179 0.53 -9.27 -1.26
CA PRO A 179 1.12 -9.79 -2.49
C PRO A 179 1.60 -8.66 -3.40
N ILE A 180 2.82 -8.77 -3.91
CA ILE A 180 3.43 -7.75 -4.76
C ILE A 180 2.64 -7.56 -6.05
N GLU A 181 2.10 -8.65 -6.60
CA GLU A 181 1.22 -8.66 -7.78
C GLU A 181 0.08 -7.65 -7.67
N ILE A 182 -0.64 -7.59 -6.54
CA ILE A 182 -1.73 -6.61 -6.38
C ILE A 182 -1.22 -5.23 -5.95
N ALA A 183 -0.04 -5.17 -5.32
CA ALA A 183 0.55 -3.91 -4.89
C ALA A 183 1.03 -3.06 -6.08
N THR A 184 1.50 -3.67 -7.17
CA THR A 184 1.90 -2.93 -8.38
C THR A 184 0.71 -2.22 -9.02
N HIS A 185 -0.46 -2.87 -9.07
CA HIS A 185 -1.70 -2.27 -9.55
C HIS A 185 -2.21 -1.15 -8.63
N VAL A 186 -2.16 -1.36 -7.31
CA VAL A 186 -2.52 -0.31 -6.33
C VAL A 186 -1.58 0.89 -6.45
N ALA A 187 -0.28 0.67 -6.62
CA ALA A 187 0.69 1.76 -6.85
C ALA A 187 0.32 2.56 -8.11
N CYS A 188 0.05 1.88 -9.22
CA CYS A 188 -0.37 2.54 -10.46
C CYS A 188 -1.66 3.36 -10.28
N TRP A 189 -2.66 2.80 -9.58
CA TRP A 189 -3.92 3.49 -9.29
C TRP A 189 -3.75 4.70 -8.36
N MET A 190 -2.89 4.60 -7.35
CA MET A 190 -2.57 5.71 -6.43
C MET A 190 -1.86 6.86 -7.17
N LEU A 191 -0.85 6.54 -7.99
CA LEU A 191 -0.10 7.53 -8.77
C LEU A 191 -0.98 8.36 -9.70
N GLN A 192 -2.01 7.73 -10.30
CA GLN A 192 -2.99 8.45 -11.10
C GLN A 192 -3.66 9.57 -10.29
N ARG A 193 -3.93 9.35 -8.99
CA ARG A 193 -4.70 10.25 -8.13
C ARG A 193 -3.90 11.45 -7.64
N GLU A 194 -2.57 11.32 -7.60
CA GLU A 194 -1.64 12.43 -7.32
C GLU A 194 -1.79 13.60 -8.30
N ASN A 195 -2.33 13.34 -9.50
CA ASN A 195 -2.65 14.37 -10.50
C ASN A 195 -1.44 15.23 -10.90
N LEU A 196 -0.27 14.61 -10.95
CA LEU A 196 0.97 15.25 -11.36
C LEU A 196 1.19 15.08 -12.88
N ASP A 197 1.75 16.11 -13.50
CA ASP A 197 2.15 16.07 -14.92
C ASP A 197 3.52 15.40 -15.09
N THR A 198 3.60 14.13 -14.69
CA THR A 198 4.80 13.30 -14.78
C THR A 198 4.39 11.84 -14.88
N ASN A 199 5.23 11.01 -15.50
CA ASN A 199 5.16 9.56 -15.40
C ASN A 199 6.23 8.97 -14.46
N ASN A 200 7.12 9.79 -13.91
CA ASN A 200 8.22 9.39 -13.04
C ASN A 200 8.03 9.94 -11.62
N PHE A 201 8.15 9.08 -10.62
CA PHE A 201 7.79 9.37 -9.22
C PHE A 201 8.88 8.88 -8.26
N ALA A 202 9.20 9.66 -7.23
CA ALA A 202 10.14 9.22 -6.20
C ALA A 202 9.64 7.94 -5.50
N SER A 203 10.53 6.99 -5.22
CA SER A 203 10.18 5.72 -4.58
C SER A 203 9.42 5.92 -3.26
N GLY A 204 9.83 6.92 -2.47
CA GLY A 204 9.23 7.27 -1.18
C GLY A 204 7.74 7.60 -1.29
N THR A 205 7.33 8.31 -2.34
CA THR A 205 5.90 8.62 -2.59
C THR A 205 5.11 7.34 -2.80
N VAL A 206 5.59 6.46 -3.67
CA VAL A 206 4.91 5.19 -3.99
C VAL A 206 4.82 4.28 -2.77
N VAL A 207 5.90 4.16 -2.00
CA VAL A 207 5.92 3.34 -0.78
C VAL A 207 4.99 3.89 0.29
N ILE A 208 4.90 5.21 0.45
CA ILE A 208 3.97 5.86 1.38
C ILE A 208 2.51 5.64 0.94
N ASP A 209 2.20 5.76 -0.35
CA ASP A 209 0.86 5.54 -0.88
C ASP A 209 0.39 4.10 -0.67
N LEU A 210 1.28 3.14 -0.90
CA LEU A 210 1.01 1.73 -0.58
C LEU A 210 0.81 1.51 0.92
N PHE A 211 1.65 2.14 1.75
CA PHE A 211 1.48 2.09 3.20
C PHE A 211 0.13 2.68 3.60
N ASN A 212 -0.31 3.78 3.01
CA ASN A 212 -1.59 4.41 3.29
C ASN A 212 -2.77 3.53 2.88
N TYR A 213 -2.72 2.95 1.68
CA TYR A 213 -3.77 2.08 1.15
C TYR A 213 -3.92 0.78 1.96
N PHE A 214 -2.81 0.14 2.37
CA PHE A 214 -2.84 -1.13 3.11
C PHE A 214 -2.69 -0.99 4.64
N ALA A 215 -2.31 0.19 5.10
CA ALA A 215 -1.90 0.49 6.48
C ALA A 215 -0.93 -0.57 7.04
N ARG A 216 0.03 -0.95 6.19
CA ARG A 216 1.19 -1.82 6.44
C ARG A 216 2.18 -1.68 5.29
N THR A 217 3.45 -1.99 5.55
CA THR A 217 4.48 -1.98 4.51
C THR A 217 4.28 -3.14 3.53
N VAL A 218 4.40 -2.85 2.24
CA VAL A 218 4.51 -3.88 1.20
C VAL A 218 5.97 -4.30 1.13
N VAL A 219 6.23 -5.47 1.71
CA VAL A 219 7.59 -6.00 1.84
C VAL A 219 8.19 -6.30 0.47
N SER A 220 9.45 -5.93 0.23
CA SER A 220 10.17 -6.10 -1.06
C SER A 220 9.57 -5.39 -2.27
N PHE A 221 8.70 -4.39 -2.08
CA PHE A 221 8.03 -3.81 -3.23
C PHE A 221 9.01 -3.27 -4.28
N LYS A 222 10.01 -2.48 -3.89
CA LYS A 222 11.04 -1.94 -4.79
C LYS A 222 11.82 -3.03 -5.51
N THR A 223 12.37 -3.99 -4.75
CA THR A 223 13.27 -5.02 -5.29
C THR A 223 12.58 -6.02 -6.20
N LYS A 224 11.30 -6.30 -5.97
CA LYS A 224 10.54 -7.30 -6.74
C LYS A 224 9.53 -6.72 -7.71
N CYS A 225 9.26 -5.40 -7.71
CA CYS A 225 8.28 -4.77 -8.61
C CYS A 225 8.45 -5.26 -10.06
N ASN A 226 9.68 -5.19 -10.58
CA ASN A 226 9.99 -5.51 -11.98
C ASN A 226 9.80 -6.99 -12.33
N GLU A 227 9.83 -7.90 -11.35
CA GLU A 227 9.52 -9.32 -11.57
C GLU A 227 8.03 -9.53 -11.87
N TYR A 228 7.16 -8.70 -11.29
CA TYR A 228 5.70 -8.76 -11.46
C TYR A 228 5.20 -7.84 -12.58
N THR A 229 6.06 -6.98 -13.14
CA THR A 229 5.71 -6.05 -14.22
C THR A 229 6.51 -6.27 -15.50
N ALA A 230 7.23 -7.39 -15.61
CA ALA A 230 7.93 -7.77 -16.83
C ALA A 230 6.96 -8.07 -17.99
N ASP A 231 7.41 -7.83 -19.22
CA ASP A 231 6.63 -8.05 -20.46
C ASP A 231 6.06 -9.47 -20.62
N SER A 232 6.64 -10.47 -19.92
CA SER A 232 6.17 -11.86 -19.93
C SER A 232 5.00 -12.13 -18.99
N ILE A 233 4.64 -11.18 -18.14
CA ILE A 233 3.55 -11.32 -17.16
C ILE A 233 2.25 -10.83 -17.79
N ASP A 234 1.28 -11.74 -17.89
CA ASP A 234 -0.05 -11.40 -18.38
C ASP A 234 -0.70 -10.37 -17.44
N ASN A 235 -1.25 -9.30 -18.02
CA ASN A 235 -1.91 -8.22 -17.29
C ASN A 235 -1.04 -7.51 -16.25
N ALA A 236 0.28 -7.44 -16.46
CA ALA A 236 1.17 -6.64 -15.64
C ALA A 236 0.70 -5.18 -15.50
N ALA A 237 0.80 -4.64 -14.29
CA ALA A 237 0.65 -3.20 -14.06
C ALA A 237 1.71 -2.43 -14.86
N PRO A 238 1.38 -1.29 -15.48
CA PRO A 238 2.31 -0.51 -16.31
C PRO A 238 3.22 0.34 -15.43
N ILE A 239 3.93 -0.25 -14.48
CA ILE A 239 4.83 0.42 -13.54
C ILE A 239 6.17 -0.32 -13.44
N GLN A 240 7.26 0.42 -13.37
CA GLN A 240 8.61 -0.13 -13.28
C GLN A 240 9.41 0.62 -12.21
N TYR A 241 10.16 -0.10 -11.39
CA TYR A 241 11.15 0.47 -10.48
C TYR A 241 12.48 0.69 -11.20
N ASN A 242 13.06 1.88 -11.04
CA ASN A 242 14.40 2.23 -11.49
C ASN A 242 15.32 2.38 -10.27
N SER A 243 16.25 1.44 -10.12
CA SER A 243 17.20 1.41 -9.00
C SER A 243 18.29 2.48 -9.11
N SER A 244 18.59 2.99 -10.31
CA SER A 244 19.70 3.93 -10.52
C SER A 244 19.43 5.32 -9.92
N ASN A 245 18.17 5.74 -9.88
CA ASN A 245 17.73 7.05 -9.39
C ASN A 245 16.60 6.94 -8.35
N ASP A 246 16.33 5.71 -7.87
CA ASP A 246 15.31 5.40 -6.87
C ASP A 246 13.92 5.96 -7.19
N THR A 247 13.44 5.71 -8.42
CA THR A 247 12.12 6.14 -8.88
C THR A 247 11.25 4.98 -9.35
N PHE A 248 9.94 5.22 -9.45
CA PHE A 248 9.03 4.41 -10.24
C PHE A 248 8.56 5.19 -11.46
N THR A 249 8.50 4.50 -12.59
CA THR A 249 8.00 5.04 -13.86
C THR A 249 6.73 4.30 -14.27
N VAL A 250 5.69 5.05 -14.59
CA VAL A 250 4.51 4.51 -15.28
C VAL A 250 4.84 4.42 -16.77
N THR A 251 4.86 3.18 -17.28
CA THR A 251 5.34 2.86 -18.64
C THR A 251 4.22 2.91 -19.69
N GLY A 252 2.96 2.87 -19.25
CA GLY A 252 1.79 2.94 -20.11
C GLY A 252 1.47 4.36 -20.56
N SER A 253 0.94 4.52 -21.78
CA SER A 253 0.39 5.80 -22.25
C SER A 253 -0.92 6.19 -21.56
N THR A 254 -1.58 5.24 -20.92
CA THR A 254 -2.82 5.38 -20.17
C THR A 254 -2.69 4.54 -18.91
N TYR A 255 -3.27 5.02 -17.81
CA TYR A 255 -3.43 4.21 -16.60
C TYR A 255 -4.36 3.01 -16.83
N GLU A 256 -4.34 2.08 -15.89
CA GLU A 256 -5.07 0.83 -16.01
C GLU A 256 -6.59 1.01 -16.09
N GLN A 257 -7.20 0.29 -17.03
CA GLN A 257 -8.64 0.32 -17.22
C GLN A 257 -9.35 -0.51 -16.14
N ARG A 258 -10.57 -0.09 -15.79
CA ARG A 258 -11.41 -0.84 -14.84
C ARG A 258 -11.63 -2.27 -15.35
N THR A 259 -11.39 -3.24 -14.47
CA THR A 259 -11.49 -4.67 -14.79
C THR A 259 -12.73 -5.34 -14.19
N HIS A 260 -13.30 -4.74 -13.16
CA HIS A 260 -14.48 -5.25 -12.47
C HIS A 260 -15.18 -4.10 -11.75
N THR A 261 -16.42 -4.34 -11.37
CA THR A 261 -17.19 -3.46 -10.48
C THR A 261 -17.54 -4.23 -9.22
N VAL A 262 -17.66 -3.50 -8.11
CA VAL A 262 -18.14 -4.06 -6.84
C VAL A 262 -19.48 -3.45 -6.45
N ASN A 263 -20.33 -4.27 -5.85
CA ASN A 263 -21.59 -3.85 -5.26
C ASN A 263 -21.61 -4.26 -3.79
N ILE A 264 -21.40 -3.31 -2.88
CA ILE A 264 -21.36 -3.57 -1.44
C ILE A 264 -22.77 -3.93 -0.96
N THR A 265 -22.94 -5.17 -0.51
CA THR A 265 -24.21 -5.71 -0.04
C THR A 265 -24.33 -5.68 1.48
N GLN A 266 -23.21 -5.71 2.20
CA GLN A 266 -23.21 -5.72 3.66
C GLN A 266 -21.93 -5.13 4.25
N ILE A 267 -22.08 -4.37 5.33
CA ILE A 267 -20.99 -3.88 6.16
C ILE A 267 -21.22 -4.36 7.59
N GLN A 268 -20.18 -4.91 8.22
CA GLN A 268 -20.22 -5.33 9.62
C GLN A 268 -19.15 -4.60 10.42
N ASP A 269 -19.55 -4.02 11.56
CA ASP A 269 -18.64 -3.49 12.57
C ASP A 269 -17.99 -4.66 13.34
N LEU A 270 -16.67 -4.74 13.25
CA LEU A 270 -15.84 -5.75 13.92
C LEU A 270 -15.28 -5.22 15.25
N GLY A 271 -15.53 -3.95 15.60
CA GLY A 271 -15.06 -3.30 16.81
C GLY A 271 -13.56 -2.98 16.78
N ASN A 272 -12.97 -2.92 17.97
CA ASN A 272 -11.56 -2.64 18.20
C ASN A 272 -11.15 -1.26 17.63
N ASN A 273 -10.23 -1.21 16.66
CA ASN A 273 -9.61 0.01 16.13
C ASN A 273 -10.34 0.56 14.88
N ASN A 274 -11.68 0.62 14.90
CA ASN A 274 -12.56 0.97 13.77
C ASN A 274 -12.40 0.03 12.56
N TYR A 275 -12.45 -1.28 12.80
CA TYR A 275 -12.45 -2.29 11.74
C TYR A 275 -13.84 -2.65 11.26
N TYR A 276 -13.96 -2.84 9.96
CA TYR A 276 -15.21 -3.22 9.32
C TYR A 276 -14.97 -4.35 8.31
N LYS A 277 -15.91 -5.28 8.26
CA LYS A 277 -15.98 -6.28 7.21
C LYS A 277 -16.91 -5.79 6.11
N ILE A 278 -16.39 -5.75 4.90
CA ILE A 278 -17.12 -5.40 3.68
C ILE A 278 -17.40 -6.71 2.94
N ILE A 279 -18.65 -6.93 2.56
CA ILE A 279 -19.06 -8.03 1.70
C ILE A 279 -19.69 -7.40 0.46
N ALA A 280 -19.19 -7.77 -0.71
CA ALA A 280 -19.65 -7.23 -1.97
C ALA A 280 -19.73 -8.30 -3.05
N ASP A 281 -20.71 -8.13 -3.94
CA ASP A 281 -20.78 -8.85 -5.20
C ASP A 281 -19.81 -8.23 -6.20
N VAL A 282 -19.24 -9.03 -7.08
CA VAL A 282 -18.27 -8.62 -8.10
C VAL A 282 -18.84 -8.93 -9.48
N GLU A 283 -18.83 -7.93 -10.35
CA GLU A 283 -19.18 -8.10 -11.76
C GLU A 283 -17.94 -7.83 -12.62
N ALA A 284 -17.57 -8.80 -13.45
CA ALA A 284 -16.45 -8.65 -14.37
C ALA A 284 -16.80 -7.68 -15.51
N VAL A 285 -15.87 -6.80 -15.86
CA VAL A 285 -15.94 -6.06 -17.13
C VAL A 285 -15.62 -7.04 -18.26
N ASN A 286 -16.42 -7.02 -19.33
CA ASN A 286 -16.24 -7.94 -20.45
C ASN A 286 -14.81 -7.89 -21.02
N GLY A 287 -14.14 -9.04 -21.06
CA GLY A 287 -12.79 -9.17 -21.60
C GLY A 287 -11.65 -8.78 -20.65
N SER A 288 -11.94 -8.45 -19.38
CA SER A 288 -10.92 -8.03 -18.40
C SER A 288 -10.13 -9.16 -17.73
N GLY A 289 -10.53 -10.42 -17.94
CA GLY A 289 -9.94 -11.57 -17.25
C GLY A 289 -10.48 -11.82 -15.83
N CYS A 290 -11.31 -10.93 -15.27
CA CYS A 290 -11.91 -11.14 -13.96
C CYS A 290 -12.89 -12.31 -13.99
N ASN A 291 -12.73 -13.25 -13.06
CA ASN A 291 -13.57 -14.43 -12.90
C ASN A 291 -14.19 -14.54 -11.49
N LYS A 292 -14.12 -13.47 -10.70
CA LYS A 292 -14.64 -13.43 -9.33
C LYS A 292 -16.10 -13.01 -9.33
N SER A 293 -16.82 -13.52 -8.35
CA SER A 293 -18.23 -13.22 -8.12
C SER A 293 -18.45 -12.46 -6.81
N THR A 294 -17.49 -12.54 -5.89
CA THR A 294 -17.60 -12.00 -4.53
C THR A 294 -16.25 -11.52 -4.01
N VAL A 295 -16.30 -10.50 -3.16
CA VAL A 295 -15.15 -10.06 -2.36
C VAL A 295 -15.56 -9.84 -0.91
N ILE A 296 -14.72 -10.32 -0.01
CA ILE A 296 -14.76 -9.99 1.41
C ILE A 296 -13.49 -9.21 1.74
N ALA A 297 -13.65 -8.00 2.25
CA ALA A 297 -12.53 -7.16 2.68
C ALA A 297 -12.64 -6.84 4.17
N VAL A 298 -11.51 -6.82 4.87
CA VAL A 298 -11.41 -6.16 6.18
C VAL A 298 -10.79 -4.79 5.94
N VAL A 299 -11.52 -3.74 6.28
CA VAL A 299 -11.06 -2.36 6.15
C VAL A 299 -10.95 -1.71 7.52
N GLN A 300 -10.02 -0.78 7.65
CA GLN A 300 -9.91 0.07 8.82
C GLN A 300 -10.21 1.51 8.41
N LYS A 301 -11.14 2.17 9.10
CA LYS A 301 -11.32 3.61 8.96
C LYS A 301 -10.22 4.30 9.77
N ASN A 302 -9.36 5.08 9.12
CA ASN A 302 -8.22 5.73 9.77
C ASN A 302 -7.85 7.08 9.13
N LYS A 303 -6.82 7.72 9.67
CA LYS A 303 -6.34 9.06 9.27
C LYS A 303 -5.00 9.02 8.53
N LEU A 304 -4.54 7.83 8.12
CA LEU A 304 -3.24 7.66 7.47
C LEU A 304 -3.24 8.37 6.11
N ASP A 305 -4.32 8.17 5.35
CA ASP A 305 -4.58 8.88 4.11
C ASP A 305 -5.74 9.85 4.30
N THR A 306 -5.51 11.16 4.12
CA THR A 306 -6.58 12.15 4.21
C THR A 306 -7.52 12.15 3.00
N SER A 307 -7.12 11.55 1.88
CA SER A 307 -7.90 11.43 0.65
C SER A 307 -8.83 10.21 0.68
N LEU A 308 -8.35 9.07 1.18
CA LEU A 308 -9.13 7.84 1.28
C LEU A 308 -9.82 7.69 2.64
N GLY A 309 -9.14 7.99 3.75
CA GLY A 309 -9.70 7.80 5.10
C GLY A 309 -9.96 6.32 5.48
N PHE A 310 -9.49 5.39 4.65
CA PHE A 310 -9.61 3.96 4.81
C PHE A 310 -8.32 3.25 4.39
N SER A 311 -8.10 2.07 4.96
CA SER A 311 -7.08 1.13 4.50
C SER A 311 -7.63 -0.28 4.42
N ILE A 312 -7.08 -1.10 3.53
CA ILE A 312 -7.44 -2.51 3.38
C ILE A 312 -6.44 -3.38 4.15
N LYS A 313 -6.95 -4.23 5.04
CA LYS A 313 -6.16 -5.08 5.94
C LYS A 313 -6.15 -6.54 5.54
N ALA A 314 -7.19 -6.97 4.82
CA ALA A 314 -7.32 -8.32 4.28
C ALA A 314 -8.30 -8.31 3.09
N LEU A 315 -8.07 -9.19 2.12
CA LEU A 315 -8.90 -9.41 0.94
C LEU A 315 -9.09 -10.90 0.69
N LYS A 316 -10.33 -11.30 0.42
CA LYS A 316 -10.67 -12.64 -0.01
C LYS A 316 -11.64 -12.59 -1.19
N TRP A 317 -11.16 -13.07 -2.33
CA TRP A 317 -11.92 -13.11 -3.58
C TRP A 317 -12.42 -14.54 -3.85
N SER A 318 -13.68 -14.68 -4.29
CA SER A 318 -14.26 -15.97 -4.70
C SER A 318 -15.19 -15.90 -5.91
#